data_AF-A0A6B3C493-F1
#
_entry.id   AF-A0A6B3C493-F1
#
_cell.length_a   1.000
_cell.length_b   1.000
_cell.length_c   1.000
_cell.angle_alpha   90.00
_cell.angle_beta   90.00
_cell.angle_gamma   90.00
#
_symmetry.space_group_name_H-M   'P 1'
#
loop_
_entity.id
_entity.type
_entity.pdbx_description
1 polymer ?
#
loop_
_entity_poly.entity_id
_entity_poly.type
_entity_poly.pdbx_seq_one_letter_code
_entity_poly.pdbx_strand_id
1 'polypeptide(L)'
;MPPIRGTRGQPLRRPKHLYAGRGYDHEAYRDKARRFQITPHLARRGTGHGSGLGVYRWVVEGAIALLHWFCRLRIRWEIRDDIHHAFVTLGCAVICRRRLRTALCRELGEPHCELDGIS
;
A
#
# COMPACT_ATOMS: atom_id res chain seq x y z
N MET A 1 -15.93 -2.83 -2.90
CA MET A 1 -14.51 -3.18 -2.66
C MET A 1 -14.22 -4.52 -3.30
N PRO A 2 -13.14 -4.64 -4.08
CA PRO A 2 -12.73 -5.91 -4.66
C PRO A 2 -12.32 -6.89 -3.55
N PRO A 3 -12.40 -8.21 -3.80
CA PRO A 3 -11.93 -9.24 -2.89
C PRO A 3 -10.48 -9.02 -2.42
N ILE A 4 -10.23 -9.09 -1.11
CA ILE A 4 -8.86 -9.11 -0.58
C ILE A 4 -8.27 -10.49 -0.89
N ARG A 5 -7.10 -10.51 -1.56
CA ARG A 5 -6.36 -11.75 -1.83
C ARG A 5 -6.00 -12.40 -0.49
N GLY A 6 -6.44 -13.63 -0.28
CA GLY A 6 -6.25 -14.37 0.96
C GLY A 6 -6.29 -15.88 0.73
N THR A 7 -6.12 -16.66 1.81
CA THR A 7 -6.18 -18.12 1.80
C THR A 7 -7.47 -18.63 1.14
N ARG A 8 -7.42 -19.78 0.45
CA ARG A 8 -8.57 -20.43 -0.20
C ARG A 8 -9.80 -20.43 0.73
N GLY A 9 -10.87 -19.75 0.32
CA GLY A 9 -12.10 -19.55 1.12
C GLY A 9 -12.94 -18.38 0.59
N GLN A 10 -14.04 -18.05 1.28
CA GLN A 10 -14.87 -16.90 0.92
C GLN A 10 -14.02 -15.62 0.95
N PRO A 11 -13.90 -14.88 -0.17
CA PRO A 11 -12.98 -13.77 -0.23
C PRO A 11 -13.37 -12.67 0.76
N LEU A 12 -12.42 -12.29 1.62
CA LEU A 12 -12.64 -11.23 2.59
C LEU A 12 -12.88 -9.92 1.83
N ARG A 13 -14.03 -9.30 2.05
CA ARG A 13 -14.34 -7.96 1.50
C ARG A 13 -13.86 -6.84 2.43
N ARG A 14 -13.50 -7.17 3.68
CA ARG A 14 -13.03 -6.24 4.71
C ARG A 14 -11.82 -6.82 5.45
N PRO A 15 -10.81 -5.99 5.77
CA PRO A 15 -9.67 -6.42 6.54
C PRO A 15 -10.08 -6.64 8.00
N LYS A 16 -9.55 -7.70 8.63
CA LYS A 16 -9.81 -8.00 10.05
C LYS A 16 -8.99 -7.14 11.01
N HIS A 17 -7.84 -6.66 10.54
CA HIS A 17 -6.86 -5.93 11.34
C HIS A 17 -6.42 -4.65 10.63
N LEU A 18 -6.30 -3.56 11.39
CA LEU A 18 -5.78 -2.28 10.92
C LEU A 18 -4.53 -1.94 11.72
N TYR A 19 -3.38 -1.86 11.06
CA TYR A 19 -2.12 -1.44 11.68
C TYR A 19 -1.84 0.01 11.34
N ALA A 20 -1.54 0.83 12.35
CA ALA A 20 -1.16 2.22 12.13
C ALA A 20 -0.22 2.75 13.22
N GLY A 21 0.61 3.73 12.83
CA GLY A 21 1.64 4.30 13.68
C GLY A 21 1.09 5.23 14.77
N ARG A 22 1.99 5.66 15.67
CA ARG A 22 1.68 6.55 16.82
C ARG A 22 1.08 7.91 16.42
N GLY A 23 1.28 8.34 15.17
CA GLY A 23 0.67 9.55 14.64
C GLY A 23 -0.86 9.49 14.63
N TYR A 24 -1.44 8.28 14.56
CA TYR A 24 -2.88 8.04 14.48
C TYR A 24 -3.50 7.67 15.84
N ASP A 25 -2.83 7.98 16.95
CA ASP A 25 -3.29 7.68 18.31
C ASP A 25 -4.43 8.61 18.75
N HIS A 26 -5.61 8.45 18.13
CA HIS A 26 -6.84 9.13 18.51
C HIS A 26 -7.99 8.12 18.63
N GLU A 27 -8.80 8.24 19.68
CA GLU A 27 -9.92 7.32 19.94
C GLU A 27 -10.93 7.33 18.79
N ALA A 28 -11.14 8.49 18.15
CA ALA A 28 -12.01 8.61 16.97
C ALA A 28 -11.63 7.65 15.82
N TYR A 29 -10.33 7.34 15.64
CA TYR A 29 -9.90 6.36 14.63
C TYR A 29 -10.11 4.92 15.10
N ARG A 30 -9.95 4.65 16.40
CA ARG A 30 -10.27 3.34 17.00
C ARG A 30 -11.75 3.05 16.89
N ASP A 31 -12.60 4.02 17.18
CA ASP A 31 -14.05 3.85 17.14
C ASP A 31 -14.58 3.67 15.72
N LYS A 32 -14.01 4.41 14.74
CA LYS A 32 -14.29 4.16 13.32
C LYS A 32 -13.92 2.73 12.92
N ALA A 33 -12.72 2.26 13.29
CA ALA A 33 -12.29 0.89 12.98
C ALA A 33 -13.19 -0.17 13.63
N ARG A 34 -13.51 0.00 14.93
CA ARG A 34 -14.43 -0.88 15.67
C ARG A 34 -15.83 -0.91 15.06
N ARG A 35 -16.36 0.24 14.63
CA ARG A 35 -17.66 0.35 13.93
C ARG A 35 -17.68 -0.48 12.64
N PHE A 36 -16.55 -0.62 11.98
CA PHE A 36 -16.41 -1.46 10.78
C PHE A 36 -16.02 -2.92 11.08
N GLN A 37 -16.04 -3.33 12.35
CA GLN A 37 -15.60 -4.66 12.82
C GLN A 37 -14.14 -4.96 12.47
N ILE A 38 -13.30 -3.92 12.43
CA ILE A 38 -11.87 -4.01 12.15
C ILE A 38 -11.13 -3.80 13.46
N THR A 39 -10.28 -4.76 13.86
CA THR A 39 -9.48 -4.65 15.09
C THR A 39 -8.33 -3.66 14.88
N PRO A 40 -8.30 -2.51 15.59
CA PRO A 40 -7.27 -1.51 15.40
C PRO A 40 -6.03 -1.80 16.27
N HIS A 41 -4.91 -2.06 15.61
CA HIS A 41 -3.57 -2.13 16.18
C HIS A 41 -2.86 -0.78 16.00
N LEU A 42 -3.36 0.22 16.74
CA LEU A 42 -2.83 1.58 16.75
C LEU A 42 -1.87 1.74 17.92
N ALA A 43 -0.59 1.98 17.62
CA ALA A 43 0.42 2.22 18.64
C ALA A 43 0.07 3.47 19.47
N ARG A 44 0.07 3.37 20.81
CA ARG A 44 -0.11 4.54 21.69
C ARG A 44 1.15 5.40 21.72
N ARG A 45 0.98 6.71 21.87
CA ARG A 45 2.09 7.64 22.16
C ARG A 45 2.61 7.37 23.58
N GLY A 46 3.92 7.45 23.77
CA GLY A 46 4.56 7.26 25.08
C GLY A 46 4.70 5.81 25.59
N THR A 47 4.12 4.81 24.92
CA THR A 47 4.27 3.39 25.31
C THR A 47 5.44 2.71 24.58
N GLY A 48 6.07 1.73 25.24
CA GLY A 48 7.13 0.88 24.66
C GLY A 48 6.71 0.20 23.34
N HIS A 49 7.70 -0.35 22.60
CA HIS A 49 7.50 -0.98 21.28
C HIS A 49 6.65 -2.27 21.38
N GLY A 50 5.32 -2.14 21.52
CA GLY A 50 4.41 -3.27 21.73
C GLY A 50 3.53 -3.65 20.54
N SER A 51 3.46 -2.85 19.47
CA SER A 51 2.42 -3.04 18.44
C SER A 51 2.83 -3.90 17.23
N GLY A 52 4.02 -4.53 17.24
CA GLY A 52 4.46 -5.39 16.12
C GLY A 52 4.49 -4.69 14.76
N LEU A 53 4.44 -3.36 14.74
CA LEU A 53 4.18 -2.57 13.54
C LEU A 53 5.22 -2.82 12.44
N GLY A 54 6.46 -3.10 12.82
CA GLY A 54 7.58 -3.31 11.89
C GLY A 54 7.35 -4.41 10.86
N VAL A 55 6.64 -5.49 11.23
CA VAL A 55 6.36 -6.63 10.33
C VAL A 55 5.37 -6.25 9.22
N TYR A 56 4.45 -5.33 9.49
CA TYR A 56 3.44 -4.90 8.51
C TYR A 56 3.82 -3.60 7.81
N ARG A 57 4.75 -2.82 8.39
CA ARG A 57 5.16 -1.52 7.87
C ARG A 57 5.96 -1.63 6.58
N TRP A 58 6.77 -2.68 6.41
CA TRP A 58 7.64 -2.84 5.23
C TRP A 58 6.85 -2.84 3.90
N VAL A 59 5.61 -3.33 3.89
CA VAL A 59 4.79 -3.35 2.66
C VAL A 59 4.44 -1.94 2.21
N VAL A 60 4.07 -1.08 3.17
CA VAL A 60 3.73 0.32 2.91
C VAL A 60 5.00 1.11 2.58
N GLU A 61 6.06 0.91 3.36
CA GLU A 61 7.36 1.55 3.13
C GLU A 61 7.95 1.16 1.77
N GLY A 62 7.81 -0.10 1.36
CA GLY A 62 8.24 -0.57 0.05
C GLY A 62 7.46 0.05 -1.11
N ALA A 63 6.16 0.29 -0.94
CA ALA A 63 5.37 1.03 -1.92
C ALA A 63 5.81 2.50 -2.03
N ILE A 64 6.08 3.15 -0.89
CA ILE A 64 6.61 4.52 -0.84
C ILE A 64 8.01 4.58 -1.46
N ALA A 65 8.88 3.61 -1.21
CA ALA A 65 10.21 3.52 -1.80
C ALA A 65 10.16 3.39 -3.33
N LEU A 66 9.23 2.57 -3.85
CA LEU A 66 8.98 2.47 -5.30
C LEU A 66 8.47 3.78 -5.89
N LEU A 67 7.67 4.54 -5.15
CA LEU A 67 7.19 5.85 -5.58
C LEU A 67 8.34 6.87 -5.61
N HIS A 68 9.21 6.86 -4.59
CA HIS A 68 10.39 7.72 -4.52
C HIS A 68 11.46 7.38 -5.56
N TRP A 69 11.40 6.20 -6.17
CA TRP A 69 12.24 5.87 -7.33
C TRP A 69 11.93 6.77 -8.55
N PHE A 70 10.71 7.29 -8.64
CA PHE A 70 10.41 8.38 -9.57
C PHE A 70 10.97 9.68 -8.98
N CYS A 71 12.15 10.11 -9.41
CA CYS A 71 12.92 11.23 -8.83
C CYS A 71 12.09 12.50 -8.55
N ARG A 72 11.07 12.82 -9.37
CA ARG A 72 10.17 13.98 -9.17
C ARG A 72 9.25 13.85 -7.94
N LEU A 73 9.03 12.64 -7.44
CA LEU A 73 8.23 12.35 -6.24
C LEU A 73 9.09 12.17 -4.98
N ARG A 74 10.40 11.93 -5.13
CA ARG A 74 11.34 11.80 -4.00
C ARG A 74 11.49 13.11 -3.23
N ILE A 75 11.60 14.20 -3.97
CA ILE A 75 11.70 15.56 -3.44
C ILE A 75 10.53 16.32 -4.03
N ARG A 76 9.71 16.93 -3.16
CA ARG A 76 8.54 17.70 -3.58
C ARG A 76 9.00 19.04 -4.17
N TRP A 77 9.27 19.04 -5.47
CA TRP A 77 9.58 20.25 -6.24
C TRP A 77 8.33 21.01 -6.68
N GLU A 78 7.21 20.30 -6.79
CA GLU A 78 5.94 20.90 -7.22
C GLU A 78 5.33 21.75 -6.10
N ILE A 79 5.20 23.05 -6.37
CA ILE A 79 4.54 24.00 -5.48
C ILE A 79 3.05 23.70 -5.41
N ARG A 80 2.44 23.39 -6.57
CA ARG A 80 1.01 23.08 -6.66
C ARG A 80 0.72 21.62 -6.29
N ASP A 81 -0.33 21.43 -5.50
CA ASP A 81 -0.78 20.13 -5.00
C ASP A 81 -1.44 19.27 -6.08
N ASP A 82 -2.16 19.89 -7.02
CA ASP A 82 -2.80 19.23 -8.16
C ASP A 82 -1.78 18.54 -9.08
N ILE A 83 -0.69 19.24 -9.41
CA ILE A 83 0.41 18.70 -10.23
C ILE A 83 1.10 17.55 -9.49
N HIS A 84 1.37 17.74 -8.20
CA HIS A 84 1.95 16.67 -7.38
C HIS A 84 1.05 15.44 -7.33
N HIS A 85 -0.25 15.63 -7.14
CA HIS A 85 -1.24 14.56 -7.10
C HIS A 85 -1.32 13.81 -8.44
N ALA A 86 -1.23 14.52 -9.58
CA ALA A 86 -1.18 13.93 -10.90
C ALA A 86 0.06 13.01 -11.06
N PHE A 87 1.24 13.47 -10.62
CA PHE A 87 2.45 12.64 -10.66
C PHE A 87 2.36 11.41 -9.74
N VAL A 88 1.82 11.56 -8.53
CA VAL A 88 1.60 10.43 -7.62
C VAL A 88 0.67 9.41 -8.26
N THR A 89 -0.44 9.87 -8.84
CA THR A 89 -1.42 9.01 -9.52
C THR A 89 -0.80 8.28 -10.70
N LEU A 90 -0.01 8.98 -11.52
CA LEU A 90 0.71 8.39 -12.65
C LEU A 90 1.74 7.35 -12.18
N GLY A 91 2.53 7.65 -11.16
CA GLY A 91 3.50 6.73 -10.58
C GLY A 91 2.83 5.44 -10.05
N CYS A 92 1.72 5.59 -9.33
CA CYS A 92 0.89 4.47 -8.88
C CYS A 92 0.37 3.63 -10.05
N ALA A 93 -0.16 4.25 -11.11
CA ALA A 93 -0.65 3.56 -12.29
C ALA A 93 0.45 2.73 -12.98
N VAL A 94 1.66 3.27 -13.11
CA VAL A 94 2.82 2.56 -13.68
C VAL A 94 3.22 1.37 -12.81
N ILE A 95 3.31 1.55 -11.49
CA ILE A 95 3.62 0.45 -10.54
C ILE A 95 2.55 -0.64 -10.62
N CYS A 96 1.27 -0.27 -10.60
CA CYS A 96 0.16 -1.20 -10.71
C CYS A 96 0.21 -1.98 -12.02
N ARG A 97 0.43 -1.31 -13.16
CA ARG A 97 0.58 -1.97 -14.47
C ARG A 97 1.72 -2.99 -14.47
N ARG A 98 2.90 -2.62 -13.93
CA ARG A 98 4.06 -3.53 -13.85
C ARG A 98 3.74 -4.77 -13.00
N ARG A 99 3.11 -4.58 -11.83
CA ARG A 99 2.71 -5.69 -10.94
C ARG A 99 1.64 -6.59 -11.55
N LEU A 100 0.64 -6.00 -12.21
CA LEU A 100 -0.40 -6.75 -12.90
C LEU A 100 0.18 -7.59 -14.04
N ARG A 101 1.07 -7.01 -14.86
CA ARG A 101 1.79 -7.75 -15.91
C ARG A 101 2.55 -8.94 -15.32
N THR A 102 3.34 -8.73 -14.26
CA THR A 102 4.08 -9.82 -13.60
C THR A 102 3.15 -10.88 -13.00
N ALA A 103 2.00 -10.49 -12.44
CA ALA A 103 1.03 -11.44 -11.89
C ALA A 103 0.35 -12.27 -12.99
N LEU A 104 -0.07 -11.64 -14.09
CA LEU A 104 -0.65 -12.29 -15.26
C LEU A 104 0.35 -13.26 -15.91
N CYS A 105 1.59 -12.84 -16.13
CA CYS A 105 2.64 -13.73 -16.66
C CYS A 105 2.91 -14.94 -15.75
N ARG A 106 2.81 -14.77 -14.42
CA ARG A 106 2.94 -15.90 -13.47
C ARG A 106 1.75 -16.85 -13.49
N GLU A 107 0.54 -16.34 -13.69
CA GLU A 107 -0.68 -17.17 -13.72
C GLU A 107 -0.87 -17.88 -15.06
N LEU A 108 -0.35 -17.31 -16.16
CA LEU A 108 -0.45 -17.92 -17.50
C LEU A 108 0.69 -18.89 -17.84
N GLY A 109 1.76 -18.96 -17.03
CA GLY A 109 2.81 -19.97 -17.22
C GLY A 109 3.58 -19.86 -18.55
N GLU A 110 3.55 -18.71 -19.22
CA GLU A 110 4.20 -18.49 -20.51
C GLU A 110 5.65 -18.00 -20.31
N PRO A 111 6.68 -18.75 -20.74
CA PRO A 111 8.09 -18.38 -20.59
C PRO A 111 8.62 -17.51 -21.75
N HIS A 112 7.78 -16.76 -22.47
CA HIS A 112 8.25 -15.87 -23.52
C HIS A 112 7.55 -14.50 -23.47
N CYS A 113 8.16 -13.60 -22.71
CA CYS A 113 8.09 -12.16 -22.98
C CYS A 113 9.53 -11.66 -23.05
N GLU A 114 10.28 -12.24 -23.99
CA GLU A 114 11.44 -11.58 -24.56
C GLU A 114 10.92 -10.59 -25.60
N LEU A 115 11.51 -9.39 -25.58
CA LEU A 115 11.36 -8.32 -26.56
C LEU A 115 10.03 -7.55 -26.54
N ASP A 116 10.03 -6.47 -25.76
CA ASP A 116 9.78 -5.16 -26.36
C ASP A 116 10.64 -4.14 -25.61
N GLY A 117 11.75 -3.80 -26.25
CA GLY A 117 12.58 -2.68 -25.86
C GLY A 117 11.77 -1.40 -25.86
N ILE A 118 11.92 -0.62 -24.79
CA ILE A 118 11.64 0.81 -24.82
C ILE A 118 12.88 1.45 -24.21
N SER A 119 13.70 1.99 -25.11
CA SER A 119 14.67 3.05 -24.85
C SER A 119 14.02 4.25 -24.16
#